data_AF-A0A2W0BIS9-F1
#
_entry.id   AF-A0A2W0BIS9-F1
#
_cell.length_a   1.000
_cell.length_b   1.000
_cell.length_c   1.000
_cell.angle_alpha   90.00
_cell.angle_beta   90.00
_cell.angle_gamma   90.00
#
_symmetry.space_group_name_H-M   'P 1'
#
loop_
_entity.id
_entity.type
_entity.pdbx_description
1 polymer ?
#
loop_
_entity_poly.entity_id
_entity_poly.type
_entity_poly.pdbx_seq_one_letter_code
_entity_poly.pdbx_strand_id
1 'polypeptide(L)'
;MKPLWLRSLSLVVMAFLLLPTASATCGGGGGGGMGGMAPGGSGGGMQQQVYYVPWKMAGPTDTSAATALVLYWFPSSQNELQNSSLRVSRPLSVYAAQCVAMEVADPSSPFRAKFAAEDTLPVAVLATSDGGIVGKLENKKGRLNVEDVEKLLGAEMKKREDALDNQLRAAKETAKSDKDKAIPLYRGVAEQKCMFPKKAKEAAKELKKLGVEVGEIPDAPVSDPKKSALIERTMEAGLKAELSEHYLEAIHLYQKAQEMDPADPTPLRYLGEAYRHYTGEWDKARKVFDSILAMQSDPMSRAVALHGLGKMTIHGGDFAKGLSLLERSVETYPLALAYRNLAVYWNSEADQAKADGYIQKALALDPHDAYNLVFAAAFMAGNGKSDEALKIARQNEALLPASYNLAAIYAQSGNRDKALALLKRHFFEYERFQAVRSEEMMEARVDAVFLSLRQDPDFVSLTNGADSMLDPSRIMTHPPAH
;
A
#
# COMPACT_ATOMS: atom_id res chain seq x y z
N MET A 1 -44.70 -46.37 -52.21
CA MET A 1 -44.42 -46.15 -50.78
C MET A 1 -44.09 -44.67 -50.59
N LYS A 2 -44.89 -43.94 -49.80
CA LYS A 2 -44.57 -42.59 -49.26
C LYS A 2 -43.53 -42.74 -48.11
N PRO A 3 -42.83 -41.69 -47.57
CA PRO A 3 -43.15 -40.25 -47.66
C PRO A 3 -41.97 -39.22 -47.77
N LEU A 4 -42.40 -37.96 -48.03
CA LEU A 4 -42.01 -36.61 -47.50
C LEU A 4 -40.54 -36.14 -47.41
N TRP A 5 -40.17 -34.99 -48.02
CA TRP A 5 -40.19 -33.59 -47.49
C TRP A 5 -39.24 -33.44 -46.25
N LEU A 6 -38.35 -32.45 -46.04
CA LEU A 6 -38.15 -31.09 -46.56
C LEU A 6 -36.84 -30.51 -45.95
N ARG A 7 -36.23 -29.53 -46.65
CA ARG A 7 -35.54 -28.32 -46.13
C ARG A 7 -34.20 -28.41 -45.38
N SER A 8 -33.16 -27.98 -46.11
CA SER A 8 -32.25 -26.85 -45.80
C SER A 8 -31.84 -26.58 -44.35
N LEU A 9 -30.54 -26.62 -44.07
CA LEU A 9 -29.94 -25.76 -43.07
C LEU A 9 -28.54 -25.30 -43.51
N SER A 10 -28.38 -23.98 -43.54
CA SER A 10 -27.16 -23.23 -43.83
C SER A 10 -26.04 -23.61 -42.87
N LEU A 11 -24.85 -23.90 -43.42
CA LEU A 11 -23.60 -24.01 -42.66
C LEU A 11 -23.14 -22.60 -42.29
N VAL A 12 -23.57 -22.12 -41.12
CA VAL A 12 -22.91 -21.01 -40.42
C VAL A 12 -21.67 -21.59 -39.74
N VAL A 13 -20.51 -21.38 -40.34
CA VAL A 13 -19.22 -21.61 -39.68
C VAL A 13 -19.06 -20.50 -38.64
N MET A 14 -19.46 -20.80 -37.41
CA MET A 14 -19.19 -19.96 -36.25
C MET A 14 -17.69 -20.11 -35.93
N ALA A 15 -16.87 -19.25 -36.51
CA ALA A 15 -15.48 -19.10 -36.11
C ALA A 15 -15.49 -18.54 -34.67
N PHE A 16 -15.41 -19.43 -33.69
CA PHE A 16 -15.00 -19.06 -32.35
C PHE A 16 -13.57 -18.52 -32.46
N LEU A 17 -13.46 -17.20 -32.54
CA LEU A 17 -12.26 -16.49 -32.11
C LEU A 17 -12.12 -16.77 -30.61
N LEU A 18 -11.51 -17.91 -30.28
CA LEU A 18 -10.85 -18.09 -29.00
C LEU A 18 -9.72 -17.05 -28.99
N LEU A 19 -10.03 -15.86 -28.48
CA LEU A 19 -9.00 -14.97 -28.00
C LEU A 19 -8.14 -15.79 -27.04
N PRO A 20 -6.80 -15.86 -27.20
CA PRO A 20 -5.97 -16.52 -26.22
C PRO A 20 -6.27 -15.84 -24.88
N THR A 21 -6.78 -16.61 -23.93
CA THR A 21 -6.82 -16.17 -22.54
C THR A 21 -5.38 -15.92 -22.16
N ALA A 22 -5.05 -14.65 -21.92
CA ALA A 22 -3.79 -14.21 -21.33
C ALA A 22 -3.36 -15.19 -20.24
N SER A 23 -2.25 -15.90 -20.50
CA SER A 23 -1.69 -16.93 -19.61
C SER A 23 -0.75 -16.26 -18.63
N ALA A 24 -1.31 -15.42 -17.76
CA ALA A 24 -0.56 -14.80 -16.68
C ALA A 24 0.06 -15.90 -15.81
N THR A 25 1.38 -15.88 -15.65
CA THR A 25 2.07 -16.71 -14.66
C THR A 25 2.27 -15.90 -13.39
N CYS A 26 2.23 -16.56 -12.23
CA CYS A 26 2.71 -15.98 -10.98
C CYS A 26 4.23 -15.83 -11.09
N GLY A 27 4.71 -14.77 -11.73
CA GLY A 27 6.10 -14.37 -11.59
C GLY A 27 6.31 -14.00 -10.12
N GLY A 28 7.22 -14.72 -9.47
CA GLY A 28 7.53 -14.53 -8.06
C GLY A 28 8.44 -13.33 -7.91
N GLY A 29 7.87 -12.15 -7.74
CA GLY A 29 8.62 -11.02 -7.17
C GLY A 29 8.78 -11.24 -5.67
N GLY A 30 9.59 -12.21 -5.25
CA GLY A 30 9.70 -12.72 -3.86
C GLY A 30 9.72 -11.59 -2.84
N GLY A 31 8.73 -11.56 -1.94
CA GLY A 31 8.26 -10.33 -1.29
C GLY A 31 9.30 -9.54 -0.49
N GLY A 32 9.77 -8.42 -1.05
CA GLY A 32 10.60 -7.43 -0.34
C GLY A 32 9.81 -6.49 0.58
N GLY A 33 8.69 -6.93 1.13
CA GLY A 33 7.82 -6.10 1.96
C GLY A 33 8.05 -6.38 3.44
N MET A 34 8.92 -5.60 4.09
CA MET A 34 9.00 -5.54 5.56
C MET A 34 8.29 -4.27 6.04
N GLY A 35 7.71 -4.31 7.23
CA GLY A 35 7.21 -3.14 7.96
C GLY A 35 5.87 -2.58 7.46
N GLY A 36 4.90 -3.44 7.13
CA GLY A 36 3.56 -3.03 6.68
C GLY A 36 3.54 -2.17 5.41
N MET A 37 4.67 -2.08 4.69
CA MET A 37 4.93 -1.37 3.43
C MET A 37 4.97 0.16 3.51
N ALA A 38 5.98 0.64 4.25
CA ALA A 38 6.50 2.00 4.19
C ALA A 38 6.70 2.53 2.74
N PRO A 39 6.44 3.82 2.48
CA PRO A 39 6.80 4.46 1.22
C PRO A 39 8.33 4.63 1.13
N GLY A 40 8.98 3.66 0.50
CA GLY A 40 10.41 3.70 0.16
C GLY A 40 11.32 3.01 1.17
N GLY A 41 11.38 1.68 1.11
CA GLY A 41 12.58 0.95 1.51
C GLY A 41 12.37 -0.25 2.42
N SER A 42 12.87 -1.40 1.99
CA SER A 42 13.19 -2.55 2.85
C SER A 42 14.71 -2.73 3.01
N GLY A 43 15.53 -1.87 2.38
CA GLY A 43 16.99 -1.92 2.44
C GLY A 43 17.63 -0.89 3.38
N GLY A 44 18.25 -1.38 4.46
CA GLY A 44 19.52 -0.88 5.02
C GLY A 44 19.68 0.60 5.37
N GLY A 45 19.57 0.94 6.66
CA GLY A 45 20.35 2.03 7.27
C GLY A 45 19.57 3.18 7.89
N MET A 46 18.31 3.41 7.51
CA MET A 46 17.42 4.33 8.24
C MET A 46 16.63 3.55 9.29
N GLN A 47 16.46 4.12 10.49
CA GLN A 47 15.56 3.59 11.51
C GLN A 47 14.19 3.40 10.86
N GLN A 48 13.73 2.15 10.73
CA GLN A 48 12.40 1.88 10.21
C GLN A 48 11.37 2.42 11.21
N GLN A 49 10.38 3.12 10.69
CA GLN A 49 9.36 3.82 11.47
C GLN A 49 7.99 3.19 11.21
N VAL A 50 7.02 3.41 12.10
CA VAL A 50 5.71 2.76 11.99
C VAL A 50 4.62 3.64 11.37
N TYR A 51 4.62 4.94 11.72
CA TYR A 51 3.60 5.90 11.32
C TYR A 51 4.10 6.84 10.22
N TYR A 52 4.23 6.32 9.00
CA TYR A 52 4.51 7.14 7.84
C TYR A 52 3.29 7.99 7.47
N VAL A 53 3.50 9.30 7.35
CA VAL A 53 2.46 10.22 6.90
C VAL A 53 2.24 10.00 5.40
N PRO A 54 1.00 9.81 4.93
CA PRO A 54 0.69 9.44 3.56
C PRO A 54 0.70 10.65 2.62
N TRP A 55 1.87 11.27 2.47
CA TRP A 55 2.09 12.40 1.58
C TRP A 55 1.89 12.01 0.12
N LYS A 56 0.92 12.61 -0.55
CA LYS A 56 0.67 12.46 -1.98
C LYS A 56 1.23 13.67 -2.74
N MET A 57 1.85 13.46 -3.91
CA MET A 57 2.27 14.58 -4.75
C MET A 57 1.03 15.34 -5.25
N ALA A 58 1.00 16.66 -5.06
CA ALA A 58 -0.08 17.53 -5.52
C ALA A 58 -0.04 17.65 -7.05
N GLY A 59 -1.08 17.21 -7.74
CA GLY A 59 -1.25 17.41 -9.18
C GLY A 59 -1.71 18.83 -9.55
N PRO A 60 -1.47 19.29 -10.79
CA PRO A 60 -1.87 20.63 -11.25
C PRO A 60 -3.40 20.85 -11.29
N THR A 61 -4.19 19.77 -11.28
CA THR A 61 -5.66 19.78 -11.30
C THR A 61 -6.28 19.02 -10.14
N ASP A 62 -5.49 18.63 -9.13
CA ASP A 62 -6.01 17.91 -7.97
C ASP A 62 -6.81 18.88 -7.10
N THR A 63 -8.08 19.07 -7.45
CA THR A 63 -9.06 19.54 -6.49
C THR A 63 -9.27 18.41 -5.51
N SER A 64 -8.71 18.52 -4.30
CA SER A 64 -8.95 17.64 -3.16
C SER A 64 -10.40 17.79 -2.64
N ALA A 65 -11.37 17.76 -3.55
CA ALA A 65 -12.77 18.14 -3.38
C ALA A 65 -13.53 17.27 -2.37
N ALA A 66 -12.95 16.14 -1.97
CA ALA A 66 -13.47 15.23 -0.95
C ALA A 66 -12.95 15.52 0.47
N THR A 67 -12.02 16.46 0.65
CA THR A 67 -11.43 16.77 1.97
C THR A 67 -11.84 18.15 2.46
N ALA A 68 -11.91 18.33 3.78
CA ALA A 68 -12.28 19.62 4.38
C ALA A 68 -11.05 20.50 4.67
N LEU A 69 -9.88 19.87 4.82
CA LEU A 69 -8.59 20.50 5.06
C LEU A 69 -7.53 19.81 4.20
N VAL A 70 -6.58 20.61 3.72
CA VAL A 70 -5.38 20.13 3.03
C VAL A 70 -4.16 20.71 3.74
N LEU A 71 -3.24 19.85 4.14
CA LEU A 71 -1.92 20.22 4.62
C LEU A 71 -0.94 20.06 3.46
N TYR A 72 -0.46 21.19 2.95
CA TYR A 72 0.57 21.23 1.92
C TYR A 72 1.95 21.33 2.54
N TRP A 73 2.88 20.51 2.06
CA TRP A 73 4.30 20.62 2.31
C TRP A 73 5.03 21.00 1.02
N PHE A 74 5.71 22.13 1.06
CA PHE A 74 6.60 22.61 -0.01
C PHE A 74 8.04 22.32 0.41
N PRO A 75 8.65 21.20 -0.03
CA PRO A 75 10.01 20.85 0.35
C PRO A 75 11.03 21.78 -0.31
N SER A 76 12.22 21.92 0.26
CA SER A 76 13.28 22.73 -0.39
C SER A 76 14.05 21.96 -1.46
N SER A 77 14.02 20.63 -1.41
CA SER A 77 14.72 19.73 -2.32
C SER A 77 14.23 18.29 -2.12
N GLN A 78 14.59 17.40 -3.06
CA GLN A 78 14.38 15.96 -2.88
C GLN A 78 15.10 15.43 -1.62
N ASN A 79 16.28 15.97 -1.30
CA ASN A 79 17.02 15.58 -0.10
C ASN A 79 16.27 15.96 1.18
N GLU A 80 15.61 17.12 1.21
CA GLU A 80 14.76 17.51 2.34
C GLU A 80 13.53 16.60 2.43
N LEU A 81 12.84 16.35 1.31
CA LEU A 81 11.70 15.42 1.26
C LEU A 81 12.03 14.04 1.84
N GLN A 82 13.23 13.52 1.57
CA GLN A 82 13.68 12.21 2.05
C GLN A 82 14.14 12.21 3.52
N ASN A 83 14.69 13.31 4.04
CA ASN A 83 15.29 13.35 5.38
C ASN A 83 14.48 14.19 6.40
N SER A 84 13.30 14.67 6.01
CA SER A 84 12.45 15.49 6.88
C SER A 84 11.78 14.68 7.98
N SER A 85 11.60 15.29 9.15
CA SER A 85 10.81 14.69 10.23
C SER A 85 9.32 14.62 9.89
N LEU A 86 8.85 15.40 8.91
CA LEU A 86 7.45 15.39 8.45
C LEU A 86 7.02 14.05 7.84
N ARG A 87 7.97 13.18 7.47
CA ARG A 87 7.66 11.85 6.91
C ARG A 87 6.99 10.92 7.92
N VAL A 88 7.18 11.15 9.22
CA VAL A 88 6.79 10.20 10.27
C VAL A 88 6.13 10.96 11.42
N SER A 89 4.86 10.64 11.66
CA SER A 89 4.06 11.20 12.75
C SER A 89 2.77 10.41 12.89
N ARG A 90 2.53 9.81 14.06
CA ARG A 90 1.24 9.20 14.36
C ARG A 90 0.10 10.23 14.28
N PRO A 91 0.18 11.42 14.93
CA PRO A 91 -0.88 12.42 14.84
C PRO A 91 -1.26 12.78 13.39
N LEU A 92 -0.28 13.08 12.54
CA LEU A 92 -0.55 13.42 11.13
C LEU A 92 -1.11 12.22 10.36
N SER A 93 -0.60 11.01 10.57
CA SER A 93 -1.12 9.80 9.92
C SER A 93 -2.58 9.53 10.31
N VAL A 94 -2.92 9.71 11.58
CA VAL A 94 -4.30 9.60 12.07
C VAL A 94 -5.19 10.69 11.46
N TYR A 95 -4.72 11.94 11.39
CA TYR A 95 -5.47 13.01 10.72
C TYR A 95 -5.69 12.75 9.22
N ALA A 96 -4.76 12.06 8.56
CA ALA A 96 -4.92 11.66 7.16
C ALA A 96 -6.07 10.66 6.95
N ALA A 97 -6.44 9.90 7.98
CA ALA A 97 -7.67 9.12 7.97
C ALA A 97 -8.91 10.00 8.21
N GLN A 98 -8.79 11.19 8.81
CA GLN A 98 -9.90 12.09 9.22
C GLN A 98 -10.27 13.18 8.20
N CYS A 99 -10.27 12.87 6.90
CA CYS A 99 -10.56 13.84 5.82
C CYS A 99 -9.62 15.06 5.80
N VAL A 100 -8.37 14.89 6.25
CA VAL A 100 -7.29 15.85 6.03
C VAL A 100 -6.38 15.30 4.94
N ALA A 101 -6.30 15.98 3.80
CA ALA A 101 -5.34 15.59 2.75
C ALA A 101 -3.92 15.99 3.14
N MET A 102 -2.98 15.08 2.91
CA MET A 102 -1.54 15.32 3.10
C MET A 102 -0.89 15.40 1.72
N GLU A 103 -0.48 16.60 1.32
CA GLU A 103 0.00 16.85 -0.04
C GLU A 103 1.40 17.45 -0.05
N VAL A 104 2.28 16.92 -0.90
CA VAL A 104 3.60 17.48 -1.20
C VAL A 104 3.51 18.19 -2.53
N ALA A 105 3.78 19.49 -2.53
CA ALA A 105 3.71 20.30 -3.73
C ALA A 105 5.10 20.51 -4.33
N ASP A 106 5.21 20.39 -5.65
CA ASP A 106 6.43 20.72 -6.37
C ASP A 106 6.76 22.22 -6.19
N PRO A 107 7.94 22.57 -5.63
CA PRO A 107 8.39 23.95 -5.46
C PRO A 107 8.44 24.79 -6.74
N SER A 108 8.54 24.14 -7.90
CA SER A 108 8.58 24.75 -9.22
C SER A 108 7.19 24.87 -9.87
N SER A 109 6.17 24.23 -9.28
CA SER A 109 4.81 24.27 -9.81
C SER A 109 4.21 25.68 -9.67
N PRO A 110 3.41 26.14 -10.66
CA PRO A 110 2.60 27.36 -10.53
C PRO A 110 1.72 27.37 -9.27
N PHE A 111 1.41 26.19 -8.72
CA PHE A 111 0.70 26.00 -7.46
C PHE A 111 1.37 26.72 -6.29
N ARG A 112 2.70 26.79 -6.27
CA ARG A 112 3.45 27.52 -5.22
C ARG A 112 3.07 29.00 -5.19
N ALA A 113 2.78 29.62 -6.33
CA ALA A 113 2.44 31.04 -6.38
C ALA A 113 1.18 31.38 -5.54
N LYS A 114 0.27 30.42 -5.38
CA LYS A 114 -0.96 30.61 -4.58
C LYS A 114 -0.70 30.55 -3.07
N PHE A 115 0.22 29.70 -2.62
CA PHE A 115 0.34 29.33 -1.21
C PHE A 115 1.67 29.71 -0.54
N ALA A 116 2.77 29.80 -1.31
CA ALA A 116 4.11 30.01 -0.77
C ALA A 116 5.05 30.76 -1.74
N ALA A 117 4.57 31.80 -2.42
CA ALA A 117 5.28 32.49 -3.50
C ALA A 117 6.61 33.15 -3.04
N GLU A 118 6.57 33.87 -1.93
CA GLU A 118 7.71 34.65 -1.41
C GLU A 118 8.44 33.94 -0.26
N ASP A 119 7.94 32.78 0.15
CA ASP A 119 8.45 32.08 1.31
C ASP A 119 9.76 31.32 1.01
N THR A 120 10.67 31.35 1.99
CA THR A 120 11.86 30.51 1.97
C THR A 120 11.46 29.07 2.29
N LEU A 121 11.88 28.11 1.45
CA LEU A 121 11.54 26.70 1.63
C LEU A 121 12.47 26.00 2.64
N PRO A 122 12.00 24.95 3.33
CA PRO A 122 10.66 24.34 3.23
C PRO A 122 9.54 25.11 3.96
N VAL A 123 8.29 24.92 3.53
CA VAL A 123 7.09 25.57 4.12
C VAL A 123 5.96 24.56 4.27
N ALA A 124 5.18 24.67 5.36
CA ALA A 124 3.92 23.96 5.49
C ALA A 124 2.74 24.94 5.50
N VAL A 125 1.68 24.64 4.74
CA VAL A 125 0.49 25.47 4.62
C VAL A 125 -0.73 24.61 4.91
N LEU A 126 -1.51 24.98 5.91
CA LEU A 126 -2.82 24.41 6.16
C LEU A 126 -3.87 25.28 5.44
N ALA A 127 -4.68 24.67 4.60
CA ALA A 127 -5.72 25.34 3.84
C ALA A 127 -7.04 24.58 3.87
N THR A 128 -8.13 25.29 3.60
CA THR A 128 -9.43 24.70 3.25
C THR A 128 -9.39 24.17 1.81
N SER A 129 -10.33 23.31 1.45
CA SER A 129 -10.38 22.68 0.12
C SER A 129 -10.71 23.64 -1.04
N ASP A 130 -11.25 24.81 -0.76
CA ASP A 130 -11.39 25.93 -1.71
C ASP A 130 -10.07 26.75 -1.87
N GLY A 131 -9.06 26.41 -1.07
CA GLY A 131 -7.73 27.03 -1.07
C GLY A 131 -7.59 28.28 -0.21
N GLY A 132 -8.52 28.53 0.71
CA GLY A 132 -8.34 29.53 1.77
C GLY A 132 -7.25 29.10 2.75
N ILE A 133 -6.25 29.97 3.00
CA ILE A 133 -5.17 29.67 3.94
C ILE A 133 -5.70 29.80 5.38
N VAL A 134 -5.59 28.72 6.14
CA VAL A 134 -5.93 28.66 7.57
C VAL A 134 -4.72 29.00 8.42
N GLY A 135 -3.53 28.53 8.02
CA GLY A 135 -2.28 28.87 8.67
C GLY A 135 -1.06 28.41 7.88
N LYS A 136 0.10 28.96 8.24
CA LYS A 136 1.37 28.75 7.54
C LYS A 136 2.50 28.63 8.55
N LEU A 137 3.45 27.73 8.28
CA LEU A 137 4.70 27.58 9.01
C LEU A 137 5.88 27.73 8.08
N GLU A 138 6.73 28.68 8.40
CA GLU A 138 8.01 28.90 7.73
C GLU A 138 9.11 28.07 8.38
N ASN A 139 10.12 27.70 7.60
CA ASN A 139 11.27 26.97 8.11
C ASN A 139 12.03 27.76 9.18
N LYS A 140 12.64 27.04 10.12
CA LYS A 140 13.65 27.56 11.05
C LYS A 140 14.99 26.96 10.64
N LYS A 141 15.91 27.80 10.15
CA LYS A 141 17.25 27.38 9.67
C LYS A 141 17.19 26.30 8.57
N GLY A 142 16.29 26.46 7.60
CA GLY A 142 16.15 25.56 6.46
C GLY A 142 15.41 24.25 6.75
N ARG A 143 14.77 24.12 7.92
CA ARG A 143 14.02 22.91 8.30
C ARG A 143 12.65 23.24 8.89
N LEU A 144 11.67 22.38 8.61
CA LEU A 144 10.42 22.29 9.37
C LEU A 144 10.57 21.22 10.44
N ASN A 145 9.92 21.44 11.58
CA ASN A 145 9.79 20.43 12.63
C ASN A 145 8.36 19.88 12.63
N VAL A 146 8.22 18.55 12.61
CA VAL A 146 6.93 17.86 12.62
C VAL A 146 6.07 18.28 13.82
N GLU A 147 6.66 18.51 14.99
CA GLU A 147 5.91 18.97 16.17
C GLU A 147 5.23 20.34 15.96
N ASP A 148 5.85 21.24 15.19
CA ASP A 148 5.27 22.55 14.90
C ASP A 148 4.09 22.38 13.93
N VAL A 149 4.21 21.47 12.96
CA VAL A 149 3.14 21.13 11.99
C VAL A 149 1.97 20.44 12.68
N GLU A 150 2.24 19.51 13.60
CA GLU A 150 1.23 18.86 14.44
C GLU A 150 0.46 19.87 15.29
N LYS A 151 1.15 20.85 15.89
CA LYS A 151 0.52 21.94 16.66
C LYS A 151 -0.38 22.79 15.79
N LEU A 152 0.06 23.16 14.58
CA LEU A 152 -0.74 23.94 13.64
C LEU A 152 -2.06 23.22 13.30
N LEU A 153 -1.97 21.97 12.83
CA LEU A 153 -3.14 21.19 12.46
C LEU A 153 -4.02 20.88 13.68
N GLY A 154 -3.42 20.47 14.80
CA GLY A 154 -4.14 20.18 16.03
C GLY A 154 -4.91 21.38 16.59
N ALA A 155 -4.35 22.59 16.48
CA ALA A 155 -5.04 23.81 16.91
C ALA A 155 -6.28 24.10 16.04
N GLU A 156 -6.19 23.94 14.72
CA GLU A 156 -7.35 24.10 13.83
C GLU A 156 -8.40 23.02 14.06
N MET A 157 -7.98 21.75 14.24
CA MET A 157 -8.87 20.65 14.56
C MET A 157 -9.65 20.91 15.85
N LYS A 158 -8.97 21.38 16.90
CA LYS A 158 -9.60 21.76 18.17
C LYS A 158 -10.60 22.91 17.98
N LYS A 159 -10.22 23.97 17.26
CA LYS A 159 -11.10 25.12 16.99
C LYS A 159 -12.39 24.70 16.28
N ARG A 160 -12.29 23.80 15.30
CA ARG A 160 -13.47 23.24 14.60
C ARG A 160 -14.33 22.37 15.50
N GLU A 161 -13.70 21.53 16.33
CA GLU A 161 -14.42 20.72 17.33
C GLU A 161 -15.19 21.61 18.32
N ASP A 162 -14.57 22.67 18.83
CA ASP A 162 -15.20 23.63 19.75
C ASP A 162 -16.42 24.33 19.09
N ALA A 163 -16.35 24.61 17.78
CA ALA A 163 -17.47 25.16 17.01
C ALA A 163 -18.64 24.16 16.92
N LEU A 164 -18.35 22.88 16.70
CA LEU A 164 -19.37 21.83 16.70
C LEU A 164 -19.99 21.63 18.09
N ASP A 165 -19.21 21.79 19.16
CA ASP A 165 -19.74 21.78 20.53
C ASP A 165 -20.71 22.93 20.80
N ASN A 166 -20.45 24.11 20.24
CA ASN A 166 -21.39 25.23 20.29
C ASN A 166 -22.67 24.91 19.48
N GLN A 167 -22.53 24.31 18.30
CA GLN A 167 -23.66 23.93 17.45
C GLN A 167 -24.54 22.84 18.10
N LEU A 168 -23.94 21.83 18.74
CA LEU A 168 -24.64 20.81 19.51
C LEU A 168 -25.43 21.43 20.68
N ARG A 169 -24.83 22.38 21.40
CA ARG A 169 -25.50 23.12 22.48
C ARG A 169 -26.69 23.92 21.96
N ALA A 170 -26.51 24.66 20.86
CA ALA A 170 -27.58 25.42 20.23
C ALA A 170 -28.73 24.52 19.72
N ALA A 171 -28.39 23.38 19.11
CA ALA A 171 -29.38 22.38 18.67
C ALA A 171 -30.17 21.83 19.84
N LYS A 172 -29.50 21.51 20.96
CA LYS A 172 -30.13 21.01 22.18
C LYS A 172 -31.09 22.01 22.81
N GLU A 173 -30.73 23.30 22.84
CA GLU A 173 -31.63 24.34 23.35
C GLU A 173 -32.83 24.56 22.41
N THR A 174 -32.58 24.58 21.10
CA THR A 174 -33.65 24.70 20.10
C THR A 174 -34.64 23.56 20.23
N ALA A 175 -34.17 22.31 20.41
CA ALA A 175 -34.99 21.12 20.53
C ALA A 175 -35.98 21.12 21.71
N LYS A 176 -35.76 21.97 22.73
CA LYS A 176 -36.70 22.13 23.85
C LYS A 176 -37.98 22.85 23.44
N SER A 177 -37.91 23.70 22.43
CA SER A 177 -39.04 24.53 21.96
C SER A 177 -39.53 24.14 20.58
N ASP A 178 -38.62 23.78 19.68
CA ASP A 178 -38.90 23.49 18.28
C ASP A 178 -37.98 22.37 17.79
N LYS A 179 -38.54 21.16 17.71
CA LYS A 179 -37.79 19.97 17.30
C LYS A 179 -37.40 20.03 15.83
N ASP A 180 -38.26 20.59 14.97
CA ASP A 180 -38.05 20.64 13.53
C ASP A 180 -36.89 21.58 13.18
N LYS A 181 -36.74 22.69 13.91
CA LYS A 181 -35.57 23.58 13.77
C LYS A 181 -34.28 23.02 14.36
N ALA A 182 -34.35 22.09 15.31
CA ALA A 182 -33.16 21.46 15.87
C ALA A 182 -32.55 20.39 14.94
N ILE A 183 -33.38 19.68 14.18
CA ILE A 183 -32.96 18.64 13.24
C ILE A 183 -31.85 19.11 12.27
N PRO A 184 -31.97 20.23 11.53
CA PRO A 184 -30.91 20.67 10.61
C PRO A 184 -29.60 21.01 11.34
N LEU A 185 -29.67 21.53 12.57
CA LEU A 185 -28.47 21.81 13.37
C LEU A 185 -27.73 20.52 13.75
N TYR A 186 -28.45 19.48 14.19
CA TYR A 186 -27.84 18.19 14.46
C TYR A 186 -27.34 17.50 13.18
N ARG A 187 -28.07 17.61 12.06
CA ARG A 187 -27.61 17.06 10.77
C ARG A 187 -26.29 17.66 10.34
N GLY A 188 -26.13 18.98 10.44
CA GLY A 188 -24.86 19.64 10.13
C GLY A 188 -23.68 19.13 10.97
N VAL A 189 -23.90 18.76 12.24
CA VAL A 189 -22.85 18.14 13.08
C VAL A 189 -22.61 16.68 12.68
N ALA A 190 -23.69 15.92 12.41
CA ALA A 190 -23.58 14.51 11.99
C ALA A 190 -22.87 14.35 10.63
N GLU A 191 -23.00 15.32 9.74
CA GLU A 191 -22.30 15.35 8.45
C GLU A 191 -20.78 15.50 8.60
N GLN A 192 -20.28 16.04 9.72
CA GLN A 192 -18.86 16.13 10.03
C GLN A 192 -18.25 14.80 10.53
N LYS A 193 -18.94 13.67 10.31
CA LYS A 193 -18.53 12.34 10.79
C LYS A 193 -17.15 11.87 10.36
N CYS A 194 -16.62 12.37 9.25
CA CYS A 194 -15.27 12.02 8.82
C CYS A 194 -14.21 12.66 9.73
N MET A 195 -14.31 13.96 9.97
CA MET A 195 -13.32 14.70 10.74
C MET A 195 -13.55 14.57 12.25
N PHE A 196 -14.80 14.53 12.69
CA PHE A 196 -15.19 14.46 14.11
C PHE A 196 -16.21 13.35 14.38
N PRO A 197 -15.83 12.06 14.24
CA PRO A 197 -16.76 10.94 14.40
C PRO A 197 -17.45 10.94 15.78
N LYS A 198 -16.73 11.34 16.84
CA LYS A 198 -17.29 11.44 18.19
C LYS A 198 -18.44 12.45 18.28
N LYS A 199 -18.25 13.66 17.74
CA LYS A 199 -19.30 14.71 17.73
C LYS A 199 -20.47 14.32 16.84
N ALA A 200 -20.19 13.68 15.70
CA ALA A 200 -21.22 13.16 14.84
C ALA A 200 -22.06 12.07 15.52
N LYS A 201 -21.46 11.16 16.31
CA LYS A 201 -22.18 10.16 17.12
C LYS A 201 -23.09 10.81 18.16
N GLU A 202 -22.63 11.86 18.83
CA GLU A 202 -23.44 12.64 19.77
C GLU A 202 -24.66 13.25 19.08
N ALA A 203 -24.47 13.89 17.92
CA ALA A 203 -25.57 14.43 17.12
C ALA A 203 -26.54 13.36 16.62
N ALA A 204 -26.03 12.24 16.13
CA ALA A 204 -26.83 11.13 15.62
C ALA A 204 -27.72 10.49 16.69
N LYS A 205 -27.21 10.40 17.94
CA LYS A 205 -28.00 9.94 19.08
C LYS A 205 -29.19 10.86 19.35
N GLU A 206 -29.02 12.17 19.26
CA GLU A 206 -30.12 13.12 19.42
C GLU A 206 -31.10 13.09 18.24
N LEU A 207 -30.60 13.00 16.99
CA LEU A 207 -31.43 12.81 15.79
C LEU A 207 -32.32 11.57 15.88
N LYS A 208 -31.78 10.44 16.37
CA LYS A 208 -32.54 9.21 16.58
C LYS A 208 -33.70 9.39 17.56
N LYS A 209 -33.51 10.19 18.63
CA LYS A 209 -34.59 10.52 19.58
C LYS A 209 -35.67 11.39 18.95
N LEU A 210 -35.33 12.14 17.90
CA LEU A 210 -36.25 12.97 17.12
C LEU A 210 -36.90 12.19 15.95
N GLY A 211 -36.68 10.88 15.85
CA GLY A 211 -37.24 10.05 14.79
C GLY A 211 -36.50 10.14 13.45
N VAL A 212 -35.31 10.75 13.43
CA VAL A 212 -34.46 10.83 12.23
C VAL A 212 -33.42 9.72 12.28
N GLU A 213 -33.46 8.83 11.29
CA GLU A 213 -32.41 7.83 11.10
C GLU A 213 -31.14 8.48 10.57
N VAL A 214 -30.00 8.05 11.11
CA VAL A 214 -28.67 8.47 10.68
C VAL A 214 -27.90 7.20 10.37
N GLY A 215 -27.23 7.18 9.21
CA GLY A 215 -26.39 6.07 8.81
C GLY A 215 -25.24 5.83 9.79
N GLU A 216 -24.47 4.76 9.54
CA GLU A 216 -23.34 4.40 10.39
C GLU A 216 -22.28 5.52 10.47
N ILE A 217 -21.73 5.69 11.67
CA ILE A 217 -20.70 6.67 11.97
C ILE A 217 -19.48 5.91 12.50
N PRO A 218 -18.29 6.12 11.89
CA PRO A 218 -17.09 5.39 12.24
C PRO A 218 -16.65 5.65 13.68
N ASP A 219 -15.81 4.78 14.22
CA ASP A 219 -15.12 5.03 15.48
C ASP A 219 -14.14 6.21 15.36
N ALA A 220 -13.91 6.89 16.49
CA ALA A 220 -13.00 8.01 16.55
C ALA A 220 -11.61 7.51 16.99
N PRO A 221 -10.53 7.90 16.31
CA PRO A 221 -9.17 7.60 16.74
C PRO A 221 -8.86 8.13 18.14
N VAL A 222 -7.93 7.47 18.82
CA VAL A 222 -7.44 7.88 20.14
C VAL A 222 -6.52 9.08 20.02
N SER A 223 -6.95 10.21 20.58
CA SER A 223 -6.23 11.49 20.61
C SER A 223 -5.55 11.82 21.96
N ASP A 224 -5.75 11.01 23.01
CA ASP A 224 -5.06 11.22 24.29
C ASP A 224 -3.54 11.04 24.11
N PRO A 225 -2.71 12.03 24.49
CA PRO A 225 -1.26 11.98 24.22
C PRO A 225 -0.55 10.78 24.86
N LYS A 226 -0.97 10.36 26.07
CA LYS A 226 -0.33 9.24 26.78
C LYS A 226 -0.68 7.91 26.12
N LYS A 227 -1.95 7.71 25.75
CA LYS A 227 -2.38 6.53 25.00
C LYS A 227 -1.77 6.50 23.61
N SER A 228 -1.74 7.63 22.90
CA SER A 228 -1.10 7.75 21.59
C SER A 228 0.37 7.31 21.63
N ALA A 229 1.14 7.82 22.61
CA ALA A 229 2.54 7.43 22.79
C ALA A 229 2.71 5.95 23.17
N LEU A 230 1.76 5.36 23.90
CA LEU A 230 1.78 3.93 24.23
C LEU A 230 1.51 3.06 22.99
N ILE A 231 0.57 3.46 22.13
CA ILE A 231 0.26 2.78 20.87
C ILE A 231 1.49 2.81 19.97
N GLU A 232 2.10 3.98 19.79
CA GLU A 232 3.31 4.15 18.98
C GLU A 232 4.47 3.27 19.46
N ARG A 233 4.78 3.30 20.75
CA ARG A 233 5.81 2.42 21.33
C ARG A 233 5.52 0.93 21.16
N THR A 234 4.24 0.55 21.21
CA THR A 234 3.82 -0.85 21.00
C THR A 234 4.00 -1.26 19.55
N MET A 235 3.66 -0.38 18.61
CA MET A 235 3.91 -0.58 17.18
C MET A 235 5.42 -0.67 16.89
N GLU A 236 6.23 0.23 17.44
CA GLU A 236 7.70 0.21 17.29
C GLU A 236 8.31 -1.09 17.82
N ALA A 237 7.84 -1.57 18.97
CA ALA A 237 8.25 -2.86 19.51
C ALA A 237 7.85 -4.01 18.56
N GLY A 238 6.65 -3.97 17.98
CA GLY A 238 6.20 -4.92 16.98
C GLY A 238 7.11 -4.94 15.75
N LEU A 239 7.44 -3.77 15.20
CA LEU A 239 8.35 -3.63 14.07
C LEU A 239 9.76 -4.14 14.39
N LYS A 240 10.27 -3.85 15.59
CA LYS A 240 11.55 -4.40 16.04
C LYS A 240 11.52 -5.92 16.12
N ALA A 241 10.42 -6.51 16.61
CA ALA A 241 10.25 -7.96 16.65
C ALA A 241 10.17 -8.55 15.24
N GLU A 242 9.43 -7.91 14.31
CA GLU A 242 9.35 -8.30 12.90
C GLU A 242 10.74 -8.31 12.23
N LEU A 243 11.51 -7.23 12.40
CA LEU A 243 12.86 -7.11 11.86
C LEU A 243 13.88 -8.05 12.52
N SER A 244 13.59 -8.50 13.74
CA SER A 244 14.35 -9.54 14.43
C SER A 244 13.80 -10.94 14.15
N GLU A 245 12.88 -11.06 13.18
CA GLU A 245 12.29 -12.33 12.71
C GLU A 245 11.45 -13.06 13.77
N HIS A 246 11.05 -12.35 14.84
CA HIS A 246 10.14 -12.83 15.88
C HIS A 246 8.68 -12.54 15.48
N TYR A 247 8.24 -13.14 14.37
CA TYR A 247 6.97 -12.78 13.71
C TYR A 247 5.72 -12.96 14.58
N LEU A 248 5.68 -14.00 15.42
CA LEU A 248 4.53 -14.22 16.32
C LEU A 248 4.44 -13.15 17.42
N GLU A 249 5.58 -12.67 17.92
CA GLU A 249 5.64 -11.57 18.87
C GLU A 249 5.21 -10.26 18.19
N ALA A 250 5.68 -10.00 16.97
CA ALA A 250 5.27 -8.85 16.17
C ALA A 250 3.74 -8.81 15.98
N ILE A 251 3.14 -9.92 15.55
CA ILE A 251 1.68 -10.07 15.41
C ILE A 251 0.96 -9.77 16.72
N HIS A 252 1.43 -10.30 17.85
CA HIS A 252 0.82 -10.03 19.16
C HIS A 252 0.88 -8.54 19.52
N LEU A 253 2.00 -7.88 19.26
CA LEU A 253 2.17 -6.45 19.54
C LEU A 253 1.28 -5.59 18.63
N TYR A 254 1.15 -5.93 17.35
CA TYR A 254 0.24 -5.24 16.43
C TYR A 254 -1.23 -5.44 16.80
N GLN A 255 -1.63 -6.64 17.24
CA GLN A 255 -2.97 -6.88 17.79
C GLN A 255 -3.24 -5.99 19.00
N LYS A 256 -2.29 -5.93 19.95
CA LYS A 256 -2.42 -5.06 21.12
C LYS A 256 -2.56 -3.58 20.74
N ALA A 257 -1.81 -3.12 19.72
CA ALA A 257 -1.96 -1.76 19.21
C ALA A 257 -3.33 -1.50 18.59
N GLN A 258 -3.85 -2.45 17.81
CA GLN A 258 -5.19 -2.41 17.22
C GLN A 258 -6.29 -2.39 18.28
N GLU A 259 -6.15 -3.15 19.37
CA GLU A 259 -7.11 -3.14 20.49
C GLU A 259 -7.12 -1.80 21.24
N MET A 260 -5.96 -1.13 21.33
CA MET A 260 -5.85 0.18 21.98
C MET A 260 -6.51 1.30 21.17
N ASP A 261 -6.50 1.21 19.84
CA ASP A 261 -7.16 2.15 18.94
C ASP A 261 -7.75 1.45 17.71
N PRO A 262 -9.00 0.96 17.80
CA PRO A 262 -9.66 0.26 16.68
C PRO A 262 -9.93 1.12 15.44
N ALA A 263 -9.85 2.45 15.57
CA ALA A 263 -10.04 3.38 14.47
C ALA A 263 -8.73 3.76 13.76
N ASP A 264 -7.57 3.30 14.26
CA ASP A 264 -6.27 3.46 13.61
C ASP A 264 -6.05 2.31 12.61
N PRO A 265 -5.95 2.58 11.30
CA PRO A 265 -5.72 1.54 10.30
C PRO A 265 -4.28 1.02 10.28
N THR A 266 -3.35 1.72 10.94
CA THR A 266 -1.91 1.40 10.85
C THR A 266 -1.58 0.02 11.42
N PRO A 267 -2.01 -0.36 12.64
CA PRO A 267 -1.78 -1.72 13.16
C PRO A 267 -2.36 -2.82 12.26
N LEU A 268 -3.52 -2.57 11.63
CA LEU A 268 -4.15 -3.51 10.70
C LEU A 268 -3.30 -3.72 9.45
N ARG A 269 -2.68 -2.67 8.91
CA ARG A 269 -1.75 -2.77 7.77
C ARG A 269 -0.59 -3.74 8.06
N TYR A 270 0.02 -3.62 9.24
CA TYR A 270 1.09 -4.55 9.67
C TYR A 270 0.56 -5.96 9.92
N LEU A 271 -0.62 -6.12 10.53
CA LEU A 271 -1.23 -7.44 10.75
C LEU A 271 -1.57 -8.17 9.47
N GLY A 272 -2.21 -7.50 8.51
CA GLY A 272 -2.61 -8.09 7.24
C GLY A 272 -1.39 -8.60 6.49
N GLU A 273 -0.32 -7.82 6.47
CA GLU A 273 0.94 -8.18 5.83
C GLU A 273 1.68 -9.27 6.59
N ALA A 274 1.71 -9.24 7.93
CA ALA A 274 2.32 -10.32 8.70
C ALA A 274 1.61 -11.67 8.50
N TYR A 275 0.27 -11.66 8.42
CA TYR A 275 -0.50 -12.87 8.12
C TYR A 275 -0.29 -13.35 6.69
N ARG A 276 -0.29 -12.46 5.70
CA ARG A 276 -0.13 -12.82 4.29
C ARG A 276 1.29 -13.28 3.97
N HIS A 277 2.28 -12.53 4.46
CA HIS A 277 3.67 -12.62 4.03
C HIS A 277 4.51 -13.54 4.92
N TYR A 278 4.30 -13.54 6.24
CA TYR A 278 5.13 -14.37 7.13
C TYR A 278 4.44 -15.67 7.51
N THR A 279 3.22 -15.63 8.07
CA THR A 279 2.63 -16.84 8.67
C THR A 279 1.80 -17.68 7.70
N GLY A 280 1.41 -17.13 6.54
CA GLY A 280 0.54 -17.81 5.58
C GLY A 280 -0.91 -17.96 6.07
N GLU A 281 -1.34 -17.13 7.03
CA GLU A 281 -2.71 -17.14 7.55
C GLU A 281 -3.65 -16.30 6.68
N TRP A 282 -3.85 -16.74 5.44
CA TRP A 282 -4.49 -15.97 4.37
C TRP A 282 -5.92 -15.53 4.69
N ASP A 283 -6.71 -16.39 5.34
CA ASP A 283 -8.06 -16.00 5.75
C ASP A 283 -8.08 -14.87 6.77
N LYS A 284 -7.07 -14.80 7.66
CA LYS A 284 -6.91 -13.69 8.59
C LYS A 284 -6.45 -12.43 7.85
N ALA A 285 -5.46 -12.56 6.96
CA ALA A 285 -5.01 -11.46 6.13
C ALA A 285 -6.16 -10.82 5.33
N ARG A 286 -6.99 -11.65 4.67
CA ARG A 286 -8.16 -11.19 3.91
C ARG A 286 -9.12 -10.38 4.78
N LYS A 287 -9.51 -10.91 5.95
CA LYS A 287 -10.41 -10.23 6.88
C LYS A 287 -9.85 -8.88 7.35
N VAL A 288 -8.54 -8.81 7.59
CA VAL A 288 -7.86 -7.58 8.00
C VAL A 288 -7.81 -6.56 6.85
N PHE A 289 -7.50 -6.98 5.63
CA PHE A 289 -7.51 -6.06 4.49
C PHE A 289 -8.93 -5.58 4.14
N ASP A 290 -9.92 -6.45 4.21
CA ASP A 290 -11.33 -6.09 4.01
C ASP A 290 -11.79 -5.08 5.08
N SER A 291 -11.34 -5.20 6.34
CA SER A 291 -11.68 -4.24 7.39
C SER A 291 -11.07 -2.86 7.15
N ILE A 292 -9.81 -2.78 6.67
CA ILE A 292 -9.19 -1.51 6.24
C ILE A 292 -10.00 -0.84 5.13
N LEU A 293 -10.51 -1.61 4.17
CA LEU A 293 -11.29 -1.05 3.07
C LEU A 293 -12.70 -0.59 3.49
N ALA A 294 -13.28 -1.24 4.50
CA ALA A 294 -14.61 -0.94 5.05
C ALA A 294 -14.60 0.21 6.08
N MET A 295 -13.47 0.44 6.76
CA MET A 295 -13.34 1.53 7.72
C MET A 295 -12.88 2.84 7.05
N GLN A 296 -12.89 3.91 7.84
CA GLN A 296 -12.28 5.16 7.46
C GLN A 296 -10.76 5.04 7.60
N SER A 297 -10.04 5.06 6.48
CA SER A 297 -8.60 4.84 6.43
C SER A 297 -7.89 5.83 5.52
N ASP A 298 -6.65 6.11 5.85
CA ASP A 298 -5.75 6.92 5.05
C ASP A 298 -5.42 6.22 3.70
N PRO A 299 -5.01 6.97 2.66
CA PRO A 299 -4.81 6.41 1.33
C PRO A 299 -3.68 5.36 1.27
N MET A 300 -2.65 5.45 2.11
CA MET A 300 -1.58 4.46 2.14
C MET A 300 -2.10 3.13 2.68
N SER A 301 -2.81 3.13 3.80
CA SER A 301 -3.41 1.91 4.36
C SER A 301 -4.37 1.23 3.38
N ARG A 302 -5.20 2.01 2.68
CA ARG A 302 -6.10 1.50 1.64
C ARG A 302 -5.33 0.89 0.46
N ALA A 303 -4.26 1.54 0.01
CA ALA A 303 -3.43 1.01 -1.07
C ALA A 303 -2.75 -0.31 -0.67
N VAL A 304 -2.26 -0.44 0.56
CA VAL A 304 -1.66 -1.70 1.05
C VAL A 304 -2.72 -2.80 1.13
N ALA A 305 -3.93 -2.51 1.61
CA ALA A 305 -5.00 -3.50 1.63
C ALA A 305 -5.40 -3.98 0.22
N LEU A 306 -5.52 -3.06 -0.75
CA LEU A 306 -5.77 -3.40 -2.15
C LEU A 306 -4.64 -4.25 -2.74
N HIS A 307 -3.39 -3.92 -2.42
CA HIS A 307 -2.22 -4.66 -2.86
C HIS A 307 -2.20 -6.09 -2.31
N GLY A 308 -2.38 -6.25 -0.99
CA GLY A 308 -2.41 -7.55 -0.32
C GLY A 308 -3.53 -8.44 -0.87
N LEU A 309 -4.74 -7.90 -1.02
CA LEU A 309 -5.85 -8.62 -1.66
C LEU A 309 -5.55 -8.96 -3.12
N GLY A 310 -4.91 -8.06 -3.87
CA GLY A 310 -4.48 -8.29 -5.24
C GLY A 310 -3.52 -9.49 -5.34
N LYS A 311 -2.45 -9.51 -4.56
CA LYS A 311 -1.48 -10.64 -4.50
C LYS A 311 -2.18 -11.95 -4.15
N MET A 312 -3.02 -11.97 -3.12
CA MET A 312 -3.75 -13.18 -2.72
C MET A 312 -4.75 -13.65 -3.79
N THR A 313 -5.34 -12.72 -4.55
CA THR A 313 -6.26 -13.05 -5.64
C THR A 313 -5.53 -13.63 -6.86
N ILE A 314 -4.34 -13.10 -7.17
CA ILE A 314 -3.43 -13.68 -8.18
C ILE A 314 -3.02 -15.11 -7.78
N HIS A 315 -2.63 -15.32 -6.52
CA HIS A 315 -2.29 -16.67 -6.04
C HIS A 315 -3.47 -17.64 -6.10
N GLY A 316 -4.69 -17.15 -5.88
CA GLY A 316 -5.92 -17.92 -6.07
C GLY A 316 -6.29 -18.19 -7.53
N GLY A 317 -5.50 -17.72 -8.50
CA GLY A 317 -5.68 -17.96 -9.94
C GLY A 317 -6.56 -16.94 -10.68
N ASP A 318 -7.13 -15.94 -9.99
CA ASP A 318 -7.93 -14.88 -10.62
C ASP A 318 -7.05 -13.67 -10.97
N PHE A 319 -6.26 -13.83 -12.01
CA PHE A 319 -5.26 -12.85 -12.45
C PHE A 319 -5.85 -11.50 -12.84
N ALA A 320 -6.98 -11.49 -13.56
CA ALA A 320 -7.60 -10.25 -14.03
C ALA A 320 -8.12 -9.39 -12.87
N LYS A 321 -8.77 -10.02 -11.89
CA LYS A 321 -9.22 -9.33 -10.68
C LYS A 321 -8.03 -8.89 -9.83
N GLY A 322 -7.01 -9.74 -9.71
CA GLY A 322 -5.77 -9.43 -9.02
C GLY A 322 -5.04 -8.20 -9.59
N LEU A 323 -4.90 -8.13 -10.93
CA LEU A 323 -4.37 -6.97 -11.64
C LEU A 323 -5.16 -5.71 -11.32
N SER A 324 -6.50 -5.76 -11.45
CA SER A 324 -7.35 -4.60 -11.18
C SER A 324 -7.17 -4.07 -9.74
N LEU A 325 -6.97 -4.96 -8.77
CA LEU A 325 -6.69 -4.58 -7.38
C LEU A 325 -5.31 -3.90 -7.23
N LEU A 326 -4.27 -4.40 -7.92
CA LEU A 326 -2.94 -3.79 -7.92
C LEU A 326 -2.93 -2.41 -8.60
N GLU A 327 -3.66 -2.25 -9.70
CA GLU A 327 -3.81 -0.95 -10.39
C GLU A 327 -4.51 0.07 -9.48
N ARG A 328 -5.63 -0.32 -8.86
CA ARG A 328 -6.34 0.52 -7.88
C ARG A 328 -5.49 0.86 -6.66
N SER A 329 -4.59 -0.04 -6.25
CA SER A 329 -3.64 0.22 -5.16
C SER A 329 -2.75 1.42 -5.49
N VAL A 330 -2.08 1.41 -6.64
CA VAL A 330 -1.15 2.49 -7.03
C VAL A 330 -1.85 3.79 -7.42
N GLU A 331 -3.11 3.72 -7.89
CA GLU A 331 -3.97 4.90 -8.07
C GLU A 331 -4.36 5.55 -6.74
N THR A 332 -4.58 4.73 -5.70
CA THR A 332 -4.92 5.21 -4.35
C THR A 332 -3.72 5.85 -3.69
N TYR A 333 -2.58 5.16 -3.70
CA TYR A 333 -1.30 5.66 -3.17
C TYR A 333 -0.12 4.94 -3.82
N PRO A 334 0.93 5.64 -4.28
CA PRO A 334 2.09 5.00 -4.90
C PRO A 334 2.84 4.09 -3.92
N LEU A 335 2.97 2.80 -4.26
CA LEU A 335 3.72 1.81 -3.49
C LEU A 335 4.74 1.14 -4.40
N ALA A 336 6.03 1.19 -4.01
CA ALA A 336 7.11 0.55 -4.78
C ALA A 336 6.82 -0.95 -4.97
N LEU A 337 6.38 -1.64 -3.91
CA LEU A 337 6.02 -3.06 -3.98
C LEU A 337 4.86 -3.35 -4.96
N ALA A 338 3.86 -2.47 -5.03
CA ALA A 338 2.75 -2.66 -5.98
C ALA A 338 3.22 -2.43 -7.43
N TYR A 339 4.08 -1.42 -7.67
CA TYR A 339 4.71 -1.25 -8.98
C TYR A 339 5.59 -2.44 -9.37
N ARG A 340 6.35 -3.01 -8.45
CA ARG A 340 7.12 -4.24 -8.72
C ARG A 340 6.20 -5.39 -9.14
N ASN A 341 5.08 -5.61 -8.44
CA ASN A 341 4.14 -6.67 -8.82
C ASN A 341 3.44 -6.41 -10.16
N LEU A 342 3.12 -5.15 -10.47
CA LEU A 342 2.61 -4.78 -11.80
C LEU A 342 3.66 -5.03 -12.88
N ALA A 343 4.94 -4.73 -12.63
CA ALA A 343 6.02 -5.03 -13.56
C ALA A 343 6.14 -6.55 -13.81
N VAL A 344 6.07 -7.36 -12.76
CA VAL A 344 6.10 -8.82 -12.89
C VAL A 344 4.92 -9.33 -13.71
N TYR A 345 3.72 -8.82 -13.44
CA TYR A 345 2.52 -9.17 -14.21
C TYR A 345 2.70 -8.86 -15.70
N TRP A 346 3.08 -7.63 -16.06
CA TRP A 346 3.23 -7.24 -17.46
C TRP A 346 4.41 -7.93 -18.16
N ASN A 347 5.47 -8.27 -17.44
CA ASN A 347 6.53 -9.13 -17.96
C ASN A 347 6.03 -10.54 -18.25
N SER A 348 5.18 -11.11 -17.38
CA SER A 348 4.54 -12.40 -17.65
C SER A 348 3.67 -12.36 -18.89
N GLU A 349 3.06 -11.21 -19.22
CA GLU A 349 2.28 -10.96 -20.44
C GLU A 349 3.16 -10.60 -21.67
N ALA A 350 4.49 -10.66 -21.53
CA ALA A 350 5.46 -10.24 -22.55
C ALA A 350 5.34 -8.76 -23.00
N ASP A 351 4.66 -7.91 -22.23
CA ASP A 351 4.59 -6.45 -22.46
C ASP A 351 5.77 -5.76 -21.73
N GLN A 352 6.94 -5.85 -22.35
CA GLN A 352 8.19 -5.32 -21.79
C GLN A 352 8.14 -3.81 -21.55
N ALA A 353 7.45 -3.06 -22.41
CA ALA A 353 7.35 -1.61 -22.28
C ALA A 353 6.60 -1.20 -20.99
N LYS A 354 5.49 -1.90 -20.66
CA LYS A 354 4.79 -1.68 -19.40
C LYS A 354 5.60 -2.16 -18.20
N ALA A 355 6.23 -3.33 -18.30
CA ALA A 355 7.07 -3.85 -17.24
C ALA A 355 8.17 -2.84 -16.85
N ASP A 356 8.93 -2.36 -17.84
CA ASP A 356 9.96 -1.34 -17.65
C ASP A 356 9.38 -0.04 -17.07
N GLY A 357 8.23 0.41 -17.56
CA GLY A 357 7.55 1.59 -17.04
C GLY A 357 7.23 1.50 -15.54
N TYR A 358 6.80 0.33 -15.06
CA TYR A 358 6.54 0.11 -13.64
C TYR A 358 7.82 -0.09 -12.82
N ILE A 359 8.87 -0.72 -13.37
CA ILE A 359 10.19 -0.78 -12.73
C ILE A 359 10.73 0.63 -12.48
N GLN A 360 10.66 1.51 -13.48
CA GLN A 360 11.10 2.91 -13.33
C GLN A 360 10.29 3.66 -12.27
N LYS A 361 8.97 3.41 -12.17
CA LYS A 361 8.15 3.99 -11.10
C LYS A 361 8.56 3.49 -9.71
N ALA A 362 8.87 2.20 -9.55
CA ALA A 362 9.36 1.66 -8.28
C ALA A 362 10.71 2.28 -7.89
N LEU A 363 11.64 2.38 -8.83
CA LEU A 363 12.95 3.03 -8.63
C LEU A 363 12.81 4.52 -8.35
N ALA A 364 11.87 5.23 -8.98
CA ALA A 364 11.67 6.66 -8.74
C ALA A 364 11.15 6.96 -7.31
N LEU A 365 10.38 6.05 -6.72
CA LEU A 365 9.92 6.17 -5.33
C LEU A 365 11.07 6.04 -4.33
N ASP A 366 11.98 5.10 -4.59
CA ASP A 366 13.21 4.96 -3.79
C ASP A 366 14.38 4.46 -4.66
N PRO A 367 15.21 5.40 -5.18
CA PRO A 367 16.30 5.09 -6.09
C PRO A 367 17.47 4.37 -5.42
N HIS A 368 17.55 4.39 -4.08
CA HIS A 368 18.65 3.82 -3.32
C HIS A 368 18.25 2.57 -2.53
N ASP A 369 16.98 2.19 -2.56
CA ASP A 369 16.52 0.92 -1.97
C ASP A 369 17.20 -0.26 -2.66
N ALA A 370 18.02 -0.98 -1.90
CA ALA A 370 18.76 -2.14 -2.37
C ALA A 370 17.85 -3.20 -2.98
N TYR A 371 16.63 -3.38 -2.44
CA TYR A 371 15.69 -4.35 -2.97
C TYR A 371 15.15 -3.91 -4.35
N ASN A 372 14.76 -2.65 -4.53
CA ASN A 372 14.36 -2.10 -5.85
C ASN A 372 15.46 -2.27 -6.89
N LEU A 373 16.72 -2.02 -6.52
CA LEU A 373 17.87 -2.19 -7.40
C LEU A 373 18.07 -3.66 -7.81
N VAL A 374 18.01 -4.59 -6.86
CA VAL A 374 18.12 -6.04 -7.15
C VAL A 374 16.92 -6.53 -7.97
N PHE A 375 15.71 -6.05 -7.68
CA PHE A 375 14.52 -6.37 -8.46
C PHE A 375 14.68 -5.93 -9.91
N ALA A 376 15.07 -4.68 -10.17
CA ALA A 376 15.33 -4.19 -11.52
C ALA A 376 16.43 -5.01 -12.23
N ALA A 377 17.50 -5.37 -11.50
CA ALA A 377 18.59 -6.19 -12.02
C ALA A 377 18.13 -7.59 -12.47
N ALA A 378 17.11 -8.17 -11.83
CA ALA A 378 16.56 -9.46 -12.24
C ALA A 378 15.95 -9.44 -13.66
N PHE A 379 15.33 -8.32 -14.06
CA PHE A 379 14.82 -8.13 -15.43
C PHE A 379 15.96 -7.79 -16.41
N MET A 380 16.96 -7.03 -15.95
CA MET A 380 18.15 -6.74 -16.77
C MET A 380 18.92 -8.01 -17.16
N ALA A 381 18.98 -9.01 -16.28
CA ALA A 381 19.66 -10.27 -16.53
C ALA A 381 19.07 -11.02 -17.73
N GLY A 382 17.74 -11.03 -17.89
CA GLY A 382 17.04 -11.64 -19.01
C GLY A 382 17.11 -10.83 -20.31
N ASN A 383 17.33 -9.52 -20.22
CA ASN A 383 17.37 -8.59 -21.36
C ASN A 383 18.80 -8.33 -21.88
N GLY A 384 19.71 -9.30 -21.74
CA GLY A 384 21.07 -9.24 -22.29
C GLY A 384 22.06 -8.32 -21.54
N LYS A 385 21.68 -7.80 -20.37
CA LYS A 385 22.55 -6.96 -19.50
C LYS A 385 23.09 -7.73 -18.30
N SER A 386 23.50 -8.99 -18.51
CA SER A 386 23.85 -9.93 -17.43
C SER A 386 25.05 -9.45 -16.58
N ASP A 387 26.07 -8.82 -17.17
CA ASP A 387 27.23 -8.33 -16.43
C ASP A 387 26.88 -7.23 -15.41
N GLU A 388 26.00 -6.31 -15.80
CA GLU A 388 25.52 -5.23 -14.94
C GLU A 388 24.63 -5.79 -13.82
N ALA A 389 23.71 -6.70 -14.16
CA ALA A 389 22.87 -7.39 -13.20
C ALA A 389 23.70 -8.17 -12.15
N LEU A 390 24.73 -8.90 -12.59
CA LEU A 390 25.63 -9.63 -11.70
C LEU A 390 26.45 -8.70 -10.80
N LYS A 391 26.81 -7.50 -11.25
CA LYS A 391 27.47 -6.49 -10.41
C LYS A 391 26.55 -6.04 -9.27
N ILE A 392 25.30 -5.72 -9.58
CA ILE A 392 24.29 -5.34 -8.58
C ILE A 392 24.04 -6.50 -7.62
N ALA A 393 23.92 -7.73 -8.13
CA ALA A 393 23.71 -8.93 -7.31
C ALA A 393 24.84 -9.15 -6.30
N ARG A 394 26.11 -9.03 -6.73
CA ARG A 394 27.27 -9.17 -5.83
C ARG A 394 27.31 -8.10 -4.74
N GLN A 395 26.94 -6.86 -5.07
CA GLN A 395 26.91 -5.76 -4.10
C GLN A 395 25.82 -5.91 -3.03
N ASN A 396 24.75 -6.65 -3.35
CA ASN A 396 23.58 -6.80 -2.49
C ASN A 396 23.37 -8.24 -2.03
N GLU A 397 24.38 -9.10 -2.13
CA GLU A 397 24.22 -10.54 -1.90
C GLU A 397 23.75 -10.86 -0.48
N ALA A 398 24.15 -10.04 0.51
CA ALA A 398 23.74 -10.19 1.90
C ALA A 398 22.27 -9.82 2.18
N LEU A 399 21.55 -9.24 1.20
CA LEU A 399 20.16 -8.83 1.37
C LEU A 399 19.24 -10.06 1.37
N LEU A 400 18.95 -10.58 2.57
CA LEU A 400 18.14 -11.78 2.77
C LEU A 400 16.77 -11.71 2.07
N PRO A 401 15.98 -10.61 2.16
CA PRO A 401 14.69 -10.52 1.46
C PRO A 401 14.79 -10.59 -0.07
N ALA A 402 15.96 -10.31 -0.66
CA ALA A 402 16.15 -10.34 -2.10
C ALA A 402 16.70 -11.69 -2.63
N SER A 403 16.75 -12.73 -1.79
CA SER A 403 17.33 -14.03 -2.14
C SER A 403 16.75 -14.64 -3.41
N TYR A 404 15.43 -14.58 -3.60
CA TYR A 404 14.75 -15.05 -4.82
C TYR A 404 15.24 -14.30 -6.07
N ASN A 405 15.21 -12.96 -6.04
CA ASN A 405 15.63 -12.13 -7.18
C ASN A 405 17.14 -12.30 -7.47
N LEU A 406 17.98 -12.42 -6.44
CA LEU A 406 19.39 -12.73 -6.61
C LEU A 406 19.57 -14.10 -7.30
N ALA A 407 18.82 -15.12 -6.87
CA ALA A 407 18.85 -16.43 -7.51
C ALA A 407 18.43 -16.34 -8.98
N ALA A 408 17.38 -15.57 -9.29
CA ALA A 408 16.92 -15.33 -10.65
C ALA A 408 18.01 -14.71 -11.54
N ILE A 409 18.77 -13.73 -11.03
CA ILE A 409 19.90 -13.13 -11.74
C ILE A 409 20.97 -14.19 -12.06
N TYR A 410 21.36 -14.99 -11.07
CA TYR A 410 22.39 -16.01 -11.24
C TYR A 410 21.93 -17.15 -12.16
N ALA A 411 20.66 -17.58 -12.09
CA ALA A 411 20.10 -18.61 -12.95
C ALA A 411 20.08 -18.17 -14.43
N GLN A 412 19.62 -16.94 -14.69
CA GLN A 412 19.60 -16.35 -16.04
C GLN A 412 21.01 -16.08 -16.58
N SER A 413 21.99 -15.88 -15.71
CA SER A 413 23.40 -15.71 -16.09
C SER A 413 24.18 -17.03 -16.19
N GLY A 414 23.50 -18.19 -16.07
CA GLY A 414 24.12 -19.52 -16.19
C GLY A 414 24.89 -20.00 -14.95
N ASN A 415 24.84 -19.28 -13.83
CA ASN A 415 25.50 -19.67 -12.58
C ASN A 415 24.57 -20.53 -11.72
N ARG A 416 24.44 -21.80 -12.12
CA ARG A 416 23.58 -22.82 -11.51
C ARG A 416 23.76 -22.92 -10.00
N ASP A 417 24.97 -23.18 -9.53
CA ASP A 417 25.23 -23.52 -8.12
C ASP A 417 24.89 -22.35 -7.20
N LYS A 418 25.18 -21.12 -7.65
CA LYS A 418 24.84 -19.91 -6.89
C LYS A 418 23.33 -19.69 -6.82
N ALA A 419 22.63 -19.91 -7.92
CA ALA A 419 21.17 -19.80 -7.96
C ALA A 419 20.51 -20.79 -7.00
N LEU A 420 20.92 -22.06 -7.01
CA LEU A 420 20.39 -23.08 -6.09
C LEU A 420 20.70 -22.76 -4.62
N ALA A 421 21.90 -22.26 -4.32
CA ALA A 421 22.26 -21.84 -2.97
C ALA A 421 21.36 -20.68 -2.46
N LEU A 422 21.07 -19.71 -3.31
CA LEU A 422 20.23 -18.55 -2.97
C LEU A 422 18.74 -18.93 -2.89
N LEU A 423 18.26 -19.84 -3.73
CA LEU A 423 16.92 -20.42 -3.58
C LEU A 423 16.79 -21.18 -2.26
N LYS A 424 17.81 -21.95 -1.87
CA LYS A 424 17.82 -22.63 -0.57
C LYS A 424 17.77 -21.62 0.58
N ARG A 425 18.54 -20.54 0.49
CA ARG A 425 18.49 -19.43 1.46
C ARG A 425 17.09 -18.81 1.52
N HIS A 426 16.48 -18.54 0.36
CA HIS A 426 15.10 -18.03 0.27
C HIS A 426 14.13 -18.96 0.99
N PHE A 427 14.07 -20.23 0.60
CA PHE A 427 13.06 -21.14 1.12
C PHE A 427 13.27 -21.56 2.58
N PHE A 428 14.51 -21.65 3.07
CA PHE A 428 14.78 -22.26 4.37
C PHE A 428 15.39 -21.33 5.42
N GLU A 429 15.87 -20.15 5.04
CA GLU A 429 16.37 -19.13 5.98
C GLU A 429 15.44 -17.91 6.04
N TYR A 430 14.98 -17.43 4.88
CA TYR A 430 14.03 -16.33 4.79
C TYR A 430 12.58 -16.80 5.05
N GLU A 431 12.09 -17.78 4.29
CA GLU A 431 10.74 -18.33 4.43
C GLU A 431 10.65 -19.34 5.59
N ARG A 432 10.18 -18.86 6.74
CA ARG A 432 10.20 -19.63 8.00
C ARG A 432 9.00 -20.52 8.21
N PHE A 433 7.87 -20.15 7.63
CA PHE A 433 6.63 -20.87 7.80
C PHE A 433 6.38 -21.74 6.57
N GLN A 434 6.04 -23.00 6.84
CA GLN A 434 5.84 -23.99 5.78
C GLN A 434 4.74 -23.56 4.79
N ALA A 435 3.70 -22.89 5.26
CA ALA A 435 2.58 -22.42 4.44
C ALA A 435 3.05 -21.47 3.32
N VAL A 436 3.83 -20.44 3.67
CA VAL A 436 4.39 -19.50 2.68
C VAL A 436 5.46 -20.18 1.82
N ARG A 437 6.32 -20.98 2.44
CA ARG A 437 7.37 -21.71 1.73
C ARG A 437 6.83 -22.59 0.60
N SER A 438 5.73 -23.32 0.82
CA SER A 438 5.16 -24.19 -0.22
C SER A 438 4.66 -23.41 -1.44
N GLU A 439 4.17 -22.19 -1.25
CA GLU A 439 3.70 -21.32 -2.32
C GLU A 439 4.87 -20.73 -3.10
N GLU A 440 5.88 -20.19 -2.39
CA GLU A 440 7.09 -19.63 -3.00
C GLU A 440 7.89 -20.69 -3.78
N MET A 441 7.91 -21.95 -3.30
CA MET A 441 8.48 -23.08 -4.06
C MET A 441 7.69 -23.36 -5.34
N MET A 442 6.36 -23.21 -5.29
CA MET A 442 5.52 -23.41 -6.47
C MET A 442 5.72 -22.27 -7.48
N GLU A 443 5.80 -21.01 -7.01
CA GLU A 443 6.15 -19.86 -7.85
C GLU A 443 7.48 -20.12 -8.59
N ALA A 444 8.53 -20.55 -7.87
CA ALA A 444 9.83 -20.84 -8.49
C ALA A 444 9.76 -21.93 -9.57
N ARG A 445 8.90 -22.95 -9.41
CA ARG A 445 8.71 -24.01 -10.41
C ARG A 445 8.11 -23.49 -11.71
N VAL A 446 7.23 -22.49 -11.62
CA VAL A 446 6.51 -21.92 -12.76
C VAL A 446 7.15 -20.68 -13.36
N ASP A 447 8.05 -20.04 -12.63
CA ASP A 447 8.73 -18.84 -13.07
C ASP A 447 9.69 -19.12 -14.25
N ALA A 448 9.67 -18.24 -15.24
CA ALA A 448 10.49 -18.34 -16.44
C ALA A 448 11.97 -18.05 -16.13
N VAL A 449 12.26 -17.27 -15.09
CA VAL A 449 13.64 -16.94 -14.70
C VAL A 449 14.45 -18.16 -14.23
N PHE A 450 13.77 -19.26 -13.86
CA PHE A 450 14.38 -20.53 -13.46
C PHE A 450 14.22 -21.64 -14.51
N LEU A 451 13.88 -21.30 -15.75
CA LEU A 451 13.69 -22.29 -16.82
C LEU A 451 14.93 -23.21 -16.99
N SER A 452 16.14 -22.66 -16.84
CA SER A 452 17.40 -23.42 -16.92
C SER A 452 17.59 -24.45 -15.80
N LEU A 453 16.88 -24.30 -14.68
CA LEU A 453 16.98 -25.18 -13.50
C LEU A 453 15.83 -26.17 -13.39
N ARG A 454 14.75 -26.03 -14.18
CA ARG A 454 13.48 -26.74 -13.93
C ARG A 454 13.58 -28.26 -13.92
N GLN A 455 14.48 -28.82 -14.74
CA GLN A 455 14.75 -30.27 -14.82
C GLN A 455 15.96 -30.70 -13.99
N ASP A 456 16.59 -29.77 -13.28
CA ASP A 456 17.73 -30.05 -12.44
C ASP A 456 17.30 -30.88 -11.21
N PRO A 457 17.91 -32.05 -10.94
CA PRO A 457 17.53 -32.88 -9.80
C PRO A 457 17.61 -32.17 -8.46
N ASP A 458 18.57 -31.26 -8.28
CA ASP A 458 18.74 -30.50 -7.04
C ASP A 458 17.63 -29.45 -6.90
N PHE A 459 17.23 -28.79 -7.99
CA PHE A 459 16.09 -27.86 -7.99
C PHE A 459 14.76 -28.57 -7.70
N VAL A 460 14.54 -29.73 -8.34
CA VAL A 460 13.35 -30.56 -8.12
C VAL A 460 13.29 -31.04 -6.67
N SER A 461 14.41 -31.48 -6.11
CA SER A 461 14.52 -31.85 -4.71
C SER A 461 14.31 -30.66 -3.78
N LEU A 462 14.88 -29.50 -4.10
CA LEU A 462 14.79 -28.28 -3.30
C LEU A 462 13.35 -27.78 -3.17
N THR A 463 12.55 -27.94 -4.23
CA THR A 463 11.15 -27.48 -4.30
C THR A 463 10.13 -28.57 -4.02
N ASN A 464 10.53 -29.74 -3.49
CA ASN A 464 9.65 -30.91 -3.33
C ASN A 464 8.40 -30.68 -2.46
N GLY A 465 8.44 -29.68 -1.58
CA GLY A 465 7.33 -29.26 -0.71
C GLY A 465 6.42 -28.19 -1.31
N ALA A 466 6.55 -27.89 -2.60
CA ALA A 466 5.66 -26.95 -3.28
C ALA A 466 4.20 -27.41 -3.21
N ASP A 467 3.27 -26.46 -3.17
CA ASP A 467 1.86 -26.77 -3.30
C ASP A 467 1.50 -27.24 -4.73
N SER A 468 0.20 -27.40 -5.02
CA SER A 468 -0.29 -27.78 -6.35
C SER A 468 -1.32 -26.79 -6.89
N MET A 469 -1.31 -25.54 -6.41
CA MET A 469 -2.32 -24.54 -6.76
C MET A 469 -2.08 -23.90 -8.12
N LEU A 470 -0.81 -23.83 -8.55
CA LEU A 470 -0.44 -23.37 -9.88
C LEU A 470 -0.17 -24.57 -10.80
N ASP A 471 -0.61 -24.47 -12.06
CA ASP A 471 -0.43 -25.53 -13.05
C ASP A 471 0.93 -25.37 -13.75
N PRO A 472 1.93 -26.27 -13.52
CA PRO A 472 3.25 -26.17 -14.14
C PRO A 472 3.22 -26.31 -15.67
N SER A 473 2.12 -26.80 -16.24
CA SER A 473 1.97 -27.00 -17.69
C SER A 473 1.55 -25.74 -18.45
N ARG A 474 1.14 -24.66 -17.75
CA ARG A 474 0.60 -23.43 -18.35
C ARG A 474 1.64 -22.34 -18.64
N ILE A 475 2.92 -22.66 -18.58
CA ILE A 475 4.00 -21.66 -18.69
C ILE A 475 4.22 -21.28 -20.16
N MET A 476 4.28 -19.98 -20.44
CA MET A 476 4.58 -19.47 -21.77
C MET A 476 5.97 -19.91 -22.23
N THR A 477 6.01 -20.81 -23.21
CA THR A 477 7.17 -21.05 -24.07
C THR A 477 7.17 -20.03 -25.20
N HIS A 478 7.45 -18.76 -24.88
CA HIS A 478 7.78 -17.79 -25.93
C HIS A 478 9.28 -17.76 -26.14
N PRO A 479 9.78 -18.06 -27.36
CA PRO A 479 11.19 -17.90 -27.66
C PRO A 479 11.57 -16.42 -27.50
N PRO A 480 12.81 -16.11 -27.07
CA PRO A 480 13.26 -14.73 -26.95
C PRO A 480 13.07 -14.01 -28.29
N ALA A 481 12.50 -12.80 -28.24
CA ALA A 481 12.46 -11.92 -29.40
C ALA A 481 13.91 -11.64 -29.82
N HIS A 482 14.25 -12.05 -31.05
CA HIS A 482 15.58 -11.91 -31.65
C HIS A 482 15.98 -10.47 -31.88
#